data_AF-A0A800KNV0-F1
#
_entry.id   AF-A0A800KNV0-F1
#
_cell.length_a   1.000
_cell.length_b   1.000
_cell.length_c   1.000
_cell.angle_alpha   90.00
_cell.angle_beta   90.00
_cell.angle_gamma   90.00
#
_symmetry.space_group_name_H-M   'P 1'
#
loop_
_entity.id
_entity.type
_entity.pdbx_description
1 polymer ?
#
loop_
_entity_poly.entity_id
_entity_poly.type
_entity_poly.pdbx_seq_one_letter_code
_entity_poly.pdbx_strand_id
1 'polypeptide(L)'
;MKVAFIGGGKMAEAILHGVLSGKLADPSDISVGEPVPERREYLSIQFGVAADADNLKSAQQADLVVFAIKPQDLGSVMGQLKGQLDPGQAALSIVAGAKMDTLTKGLGHPAVVRVMPNTPAQIG
;
A
#
# COMPACT_ATOMS: atom_id res chain seq x y z
N MET A 1 -3.26 5.05 13.84
CA MET A 1 -2.10 4.50 13.11
C MET A 1 -2.34 4.83 11.66
N LYS A 2 -1.39 5.50 10.99
CA LYS A 2 -1.54 5.90 9.59
C LYS A 2 -1.09 4.80 8.65
N VAL A 3 -1.87 4.53 7.60
CA VAL A 3 -1.59 3.44 6.65
C VAL A 3 -1.57 4.00 5.23
N ALA A 4 -0.49 3.77 4.50
CA ALA A 4 -0.40 4.07 3.08
C ALA A 4 -0.52 2.79 2.26
N PHE A 5 -1.36 2.79 1.24
CA PHE A 5 -1.39 1.75 0.21
C PHE A 5 -0.66 2.25 -1.03
N ILE A 6 0.34 1.51 -1.49
CA ILE A 6 0.98 1.71 -2.79
C ILE A 6 0.34 0.73 -3.77
N GLY A 7 -0.44 1.26 -4.69
CA GLY A 7 -1.37 0.52 -5.53
C GLY A 7 -2.77 0.47 -4.92
N GLY A 8 -3.77 0.94 -5.69
CA GLY A 8 -5.17 0.97 -5.31
C GLY A 8 -5.99 -0.14 -5.97
N GLY A 9 -5.38 -1.27 -6.34
CA GLY A 9 -6.04 -2.36 -7.07
C GLY A 9 -7.10 -3.11 -6.26
N LYS A 10 -7.61 -4.23 -6.81
CA LYS A 10 -8.69 -5.01 -6.16
C LYS A 10 -8.34 -5.60 -4.81
N MET A 11 -7.08 -6.02 -4.61
CA MET A 11 -6.66 -6.53 -3.30
C MET A 11 -6.50 -5.40 -2.28
N ALA A 12 -6.00 -4.23 -2.69
CA ALA A 12 -5.98 -3.05 -1.82
C ALA A 12 -7.40 -2.65 -1.41
N GLU A 13 -8.34 -2.62 -2.36
CA GLU A 13 -9.77 -2.35 -2.12
C GLU A 13 -10.39 -3.31 -1.10
N ALA A 14 -10.13 -4.62 -1.24
CA ALA A 14 -10.63 -5.62 -0.30
C ALA A 14 -10.07 -5.42 1.12
N ILE A 15 -8.77 -5.15 1.24
CA ILE A 15 -8.14 -4.88 2.54
C ILE A 15 -8.67 -3.58 3.13
N LEU A 16 -8.81 -2.52 2.32
CA LEU A 16 -9.40 -1.24 2.73
C LEU A 16 -10.81 -1.42 3.27
N HIS A 17 -11.65 -2.18 2.55
CA HIS A 17 -13.00 -2.51 2.98
C HIS A 17 -12.99 -3.18 4.37
N GLY A 18 -12.18 -4.22 4.57
CA GLY A 18 -12.07 -4.92 5.84
C GLY A 18 -11.52 -4.07 6.99
N VAL A 19 -10.53 -3.21 6.71
CA VAL A 19 -9.94 -2.29 7.71
C VAL A 19 -10.97 -1.27 8.18
N LEU A 20 -11.72 -0.67 7.26
CA LEU A 20 -12.70 0.36 7.56
C LEU A 20 -13.97 -0.23 8.20
N SER A 21 -14.48 -1.33 7.67
CA SER A 21 -15.66 -2.00 8.25
C SER A 21 -15.38 -2.55 9.64
N GLY A 22 -14.16 -3.06 9.86
CA GLY A 22 -13.65 -3.51 11.15
C GLY A 22 -13.26 -2.38 12.12
N LYS A 23 -13.34 -1.11 11.70
CA LYS A 23 -12.95 0.08 12.48
C LYS A 23 -11.50 0.00 13.01
N LEU A 24 -10.60 -0.57 12.21
CA LEU A 24 -9.19 -0.70 12.57
C LEU A 24 -8.39 0.59 12.28
N ALA A 25 -8.89 1.44 11.37
CA ALA A 25 -8.38 2.77 11.09
C ALA A 25 -9.53 3.66 10.59
N ASP A 26 -9.41 4.97 10.81
CA ASP A 26 -10.33 5.95 10.21
C ASP A 26 -9.91 6.24 8.76
N PRO A 27 -10.84 6.60 7.85
CA PRO A 27 -10.50 6.97 6.47
C PRO A 27 -9.44 8.08 6.37
N SER A 28 -9.43 9.02 7.32
CA SER A 28 -8.46 10.12 7.38
C SER A 28 -7.04 9.67 7.72
N ASP A 29 -6.88 8.47 8.28
CA ASP A 29 -5.57 7.87 8.57
C ASP A 29 -5.03 7.06 7.38
N ILE A 30 -5.78 6.97 6.27
CA ILE A 30 -5.43 6.16 5.12
C ILE A 30 -5.12 7.02 3.89
N SER A 31 -3.99 6.75 3.26
CA SER A 31 -3.59 7.31 1.97
C SER A 31 -3.37 6.20 0.92
N VAL A 32 -3.61 6.50 -0.35
CA VAL A 32 -3.41 5.56 -1.46
C VAL A 32 -2.62 6.21 -2.60
N GLY A 33 -1.46 5.65 -2.92
CA GLY A 33 -0.73 5.94 -4.15
C GLY A 33 -1.31 5.12 -5.30
N GLU A 34 -1.93 5.77 -6.28
CA GLU A 34 -2.58 5.09 -7.41
C GLU A 34 -2.43 5.92 -8.70
N PRO A 35 -1.76 5.40 -9.74
CA PRO A 35 -1.47 6.17 -10.95
C PRO A 35 -2.71 6.50 -11.79
N VAL A 36 -3.77 5.69 -11.76
CA VAL A 36 -4.95 5.87 -12.61
C VAL A 36 -5.94 6.88 -12.01
N PRO A 37 -6.22 8.02 -12.67
CA PRO A 37 -7.09 9.08 -12.13
C PRO A 37 -8.49 8.60 -11.74
N GLU A 38 -9.15 7.85 -12.61
CA GLU A 38 -10.50 7.33 -12.40
C GLU A 38 -10.53 6.39 -11.18
N ARG A 39 -9.43 5.67 -10.95
CA ARG A 39 -9.30 4.77 -9.81
C ARG A 39 -9.10 5.56 -8.51
N ARG A 40 -8.32 6.65 -8.53
CA ARG A 40 -8.18 7.55 -7.37
C ARG A 40 -9.52 8.16 -6.97
N GLU A 41 -10.28 8.65 -7.94
CA GLU A 41 -11.60 9.23 -7.71
C GLU A 41 -12.54 8.20 -7.10
N TYR A 42 -12.60 6.99 -7.69
CA TYR A 42 -13.38 5.89 -7.14
C TYR A 42 -13.01 5.59 -5.67
N LEU A 43 -11.73 5.45 -5.36
CA LEU A 43 -11.28 5.12 -3.99
C LEU A 43 -11.64 6.23 -3.00
N SER A 44 -11.49 7.49 -3.41
CA SER A 44 -11.83 8.64 -2.58
C SER A 44 -13.34 8.71 -2.30
N ILE A 45 -14.18 8.49 -3.32
CA ILE A 45 -15.65 8.54 -3.17
C ILE A 45 -16.16 7.36 -2.34
N GLN A 46 -15.68 6.14 -2.63
CA GLN A 46 -16.21 4.94 -1.99
C GLN A 46 -15.73 4.76 -0.55
N PHE A 47 -14.47 5.10 -0.26
CA PHE A 47 -13.86 4.81 1.04
C PHE A 47 -13.54 6.09 1.85
N GLY A 48 -13.67 7.28 1.27
CA GLY A 48 -13.33 8.53 1.95
C GLY A 48 -11.84 8.72 2.23
N VAL A 49 -10.97 7.95 1.55
CA VAL A 49 -9.52 7.98 1.75
C VAL A 49 -8.86 8.99 0.83
N ALA A 50 -7.69 9.51 1.22
CA ALA A 50 -6.89 10.33 0.34
C ALA A 50 -6.21 9.47 -0.75
N ALA A 51 -6.36 9.84 -2.02
CA ALA A 51 -5.68 9.16 -3.12
C ALA A 51 -4.85 10.13 -3.98
N ASP A 52 -3.58 9.82 -4.21
CA ASP A 52 -2.63 10.66 -4.95
C ASP A 52 -1.90 9.86 -6.04
N ALA A 53 -1.44 10.53 -7.09
CA ALA A 53 -0.63 9.90 -8.14
C ALA A 53 0.81 9.64 -7.65
N ASP A 54 1.27 10.38 -6.64
CA ASP A 54 2.59 10.28 -6.06
C ASP A 54 2.62 9.27 -4.90
N ASN A 55 3.32 8.16 -5.13
CA ASN A 55 3.55 7.12 -4.13
C ASN A 55 4.34 7.62 -2.92
N LEU A 56 5.33 8.49 -3.14
CA LEU A 56 6.16 9.03 -2.06
C LEU A 56 5.32 9.93 -1.16
N LYS A 57 4.51 10.82 -1.75
CA LYS A 57 3.58 11.66 -1.00
C LYS A 57 2.60 10.84 -0.16
N SER A 58 2.11 9.73 -0.70
CA SER A 58 1.23 8.82 0.03
C SER A 58 1.95 8.12 1.19
N ALA A 59 3.22 7.73 1.01
CA ALA A 59 4.01 6.99 1.99
C ALA A 59 4.57 7.85 3.15
N GLN A 60 4.91 9.12 2.91
CA GLN A 60 5.69 9.96 3.84
C GLN A 60 5.10 10.13 5.25
N GLN A 61 3.78 9.99 5.42
CA GLN A 61 3.13 10.19 6.72
C GLN A 61 2.58 8.90 7.35
N ALA A 62 2.82 7.75 6.72
CA ALA A 62 2.27 6.49 7.21
C ALA A 62 3.17 5.84 8.26
N ASP A 63 2.59 5.16 9.23
CA ASP A 63 3.33 4.23 10.11
C ASP A 63 3.57 2.89 9.39
N LEU A 64 2.62 2.50 8.52
CA LEU A 64 2.64 1.26 7.75
C LEU A 64 2.44 1.53 6.25
N VAL A 65 3.37 1.09 5.42
CA VAL A 65 3.30 1.21 3.96
C VAL A 65 3.04 -0.17 3.34
N VAL A 66 1.85 -0.33 2.78
CA VAL A 66 1.35 -1.56 2.16
C VAL A 66 1.60 -1.55 0.65
N PHE A 67 2.46 -2.44 0.16
CA PHE A 67 2.73 -2.61 -1.27
C PHE A 67 1.73 -3.59 -1.89
N ALA A 68 0.69 -3.03 -2.52
CA ALA A 68 -0.45 -3.72 -3.14
C ALA A 68 -0.48 -3.57 -4.68
N ILE A 69 0.71 -3.57 -5.30
CA ILE A 69 0.93 -3.49 -6.74
C ILE A 69 1.12 -4.87 -7.38
N LYS A 70 1.10 -4.91 -8.73
CA LYS A 70 1.43 -6.13 -9.46
C LYS A 70 2.95 -6.38 -9.43
N PRO A 71 3.42 -7.64 -9.52
CA PRO A 71 4.84 -7.96 -9.46
C PRO A 71 5.71 -7.23 -10.48
N GLN A 72 5.19 -7.00 -11.69
CA GLN A 72 5.90 -6.26 -12.75
C GLN A 72 6.17 -4.78 -12.39
N ASP A 73 5.34 -4.18 -11.54
CA ASP A 73 5.46 -2.76 -11.17
C ASP A 73 6.43 -2.55 -10.01
N LEU A 74 6.80 -3.63 -9.30
CA LEU A 74 7.61 -3.59 -8.09
C LEU A 74 8.97 -2.90 -8.32
N GLY A 75 9.62 -3.16 -9.45
CA GLY A 75 10.90 -2.53 -9.78
C GLY A 75 10.81 -1.00 -9.86
N SER A 76 9.77 -0.50 -10.53
CA SER A 76 9.55 0.95 -10.68
C SER A 76 9.23 1.61 -9.34
N VAL A 77 8.33 1.01 -8.55
CA VAL A 77 7.94 1.53 -7.24
C VAL A 77 9.09 1.51 -6.24
N MET A 78 9.90 0.45 -6.21
CA MET A 78 11.12 0.44 -5.38
C MET A 78 12.09 1.54 -5.81
N GLY A 79 12.22 1.82 -7.10
CA GLY A 79 13.04 2.94 -7.59
C GLY A 79 12.57 4.31 -7.07
N GLN A 80 11.26 4.50 -6.88
CA GLN A 80 10.69 5.73 -6.33
C GLN A 80 10.89 5.87 -4.81
N LEU A 81 10.81 4.75 -4.08
CA LEU A 81 10.76 4.74 -2.61
C LEU A 81 12.05 4.30 -1.92
N LYS A 82 13.08 3.91 -2.67
CA LYS A 82 14.34 3.41 -2.11
C LYS A 82 15.00 4.45 -1.20
N GLY A 83 15.17 4.10 0.08
CA GLY A 83 15.76 4.98 1.09
C GLY A 83 14.89 6.20 1.44
N GLN A 84 13.62 6.21 1.04
CA GLN A 84 12.67 7.27 1.35
C GLN A 84 11.72 6.91 2.49
N LEU A 85 11.74 5.65 2.96
CA LEU A 85 10.97 5.23 4.11
C LEU A 85 11.74 5.55 5.40
N ASP A 86 11.07 6.18 6.36
CA ASP A 86 11.68 6.50 7.64
C ASP A 86 11.93 5.22 8.46
N PRO A 87 12.98 5.20 9.31
CA PRO A 87 13.31 4.03 10.15
C PRO A 87 12.17 3.52 11.04
N GLY A 88 11.23 4.39 11.41
CA GLY A 88 10.05 4.04 12.21
C GLY A 88 8.90 3.40 11.42
N GLN A 89 8.93 3.45 10.10
CA GLN A 89 7.87 2.88 9.25
C GLN A 89 8.05 1.37 9.09
N ALA A 90 6.95 0.65 8.89
CA ALA A 90 6.97 -0.75 8.47
C ALA A 90 6.54 -0.87 7.00
N ALA A 91 7.23 -1.70 6.22
CA ALA A 91 6.87 -2.02 4.85
C ALA A 91 6.18 -3.39 4.79
N LEU A 92 4.89 -3.44 4.47
CA LEU A 92 4.14 -4.68 4.30
C LEU A 92 3.92 -4.96 2.83
N SER A 93 4.42 -6.08 2.32
CA SER A 93 4.23 -6.46 0.92
C SER A 93 3.19 -7.56 0.79
N ILE A 94 2.21 -7.35 -0.10
CA ILE A 94 1.31 -8.40 -0.59
C ILE A 94 1.63 -8.81 -2.04
N VAL A 95 2.79 -8.39 -2.55
CA VAL A 95 3.20 -8.63 -3.93
C VAL A 95 3.53 -10.11 -4.14
N ALA A 96 2.82 -10.74 -5.07
CA ALA A 96 3.00 -12.15 -5.38
C ALA A 96 4.44 -12.44 -5.86
N GLY A 97 5.04 -13.52 -5.35
CA GLY A 97 6.36 -13.99 -5.79
C GLY A 97 7.57 -13.12 -5.38
N ALA A 98 7.36 -11.97 -4.72
CA ALA A 98 8.46 -11.13 -4.26
C ALA A 98 9.25 -11.82 -3.13
N LYS A 99 10.57 -11.93 -3.30
CA LYS A 99 11.45 -12.46 -2.25
C LYS A 99 11.71 -11.40 -1.18
N MET A 100 11.85 -11.80 0.08
CA MET A 100 12.20 -10.91 1.18
C MET A 100 13.48 -10.10 0.89
N ASP A 101 14.50 -10.73 0.32
CA ASP A 101 15.76 -10.08 -0.05
C ASP A 101 15.57 -9.00 -1.15
N THR A 102 14.67 -9.25 -2.11
CA THR A 102 14.33 -8.27 -3.14
C THR A 102 13.66 -7.04 -2.53
N LEU A 103 12.70 -7.24 -1.62
CA LEU A 103 11.95 -6.16 -0.98
C LEU A 103 12.86 -5.31 -0.09
N THR A 104 13.61 -5.95 0.81
CA THR A 104 14.51 -5.25 1.76
C THR A 104 15.59 -4.46 1.03
N LYS A 105 16.30 -5.06 0.05
CA LYS A 105 17.34 -4.36 -0.73
C LYS A 105 16.77 -3.31 -1.69
N GLY A 106 15.63 -3.61 -2.31
CA GLY A 106 14.99 -2.72 -3.28
C GLY A 106 14.43 -1.47 -2.64
N LEU A 107 13.81 -1.59 -1.46
CA LEU A 107 13.35 -0.44 -0.66
C LEU A 107 14.48 0.21 0.13
N GLY A 108 15.59 -0.49 0.35
CA GLY A 108 16.65 -0.01 1.25
C GLY A 108 16.17 0.10 2.69
N HIS A 109 15.22 -0.77 3.09
CA HIS A 109 14.54 -0.70 4.38
C HIS A 109 14.52 -2.08 5.06
N PRO A 110 14.94 -2.21 6.33
CA PRO A 110 15.03 -3.50 6.99
C PRO A 110 13.70 -3.99 7.57
N ALA A 111 12.77 -3.09 7.93
CA ALA A 111 11.51 -3.46 8.56
C ALA A 111 10.46 -3.84 7.51
N VAL A 112 10.66 -5.02 6.90
CA VAL A 112 9.76 -5.58 5.88
C VAL A 112 9.00 -6.78 6.41
N VAL A 113 7.69 -6.82 6.18
CA VAL A 113 6.81 -7.96 6.41
C VAL A 113 6.24 -8.39 5.07
N ARG A 114 6.19 -9.70 4.81
CA ARG A 114 5.53 -10.25 3.61
C ARG A 114 4.29 -11.03 4.02
N VAL A 115 3.17 -10.70 3.38
CA VAL A 115 1.89 -11.37 3.53
C VAL A 115 1.45 -11.89 2.16
N MET A 116 0.77 -13.03 2.11
CA MET A 116 0.26 -13.59 0.86
C MET A 116 -1.25 -13.81 0.97
N PRO A 117 -2.08 -12.76 0.77
CA PRO A 117 -3.52 -12.91 0.83
C PRO A 117 -4.01 -13.77 -0.35
N ASN A 118 -5.22 -14.29 -0.23
CA ASN A 118 -5.90 -15.06 -1.27
C ASN A 118 -7.19 -14.35 -1.71
N THR A 119 -7.77 -14.81 -2.82
CA THR A 119 -8.96 -14.20 -3.42
C THR A 119 -10.21 -14.18 -2.52
N PRO A 120 -10.43 -15.14 -1.59
CA PRO A 120 -11.50 -15.03 -0.59
C PRO A 120 -11.48 -13.77 0.27
N ALA A 121 -10.36 -13.05 0.36
CA ALA A 121 -10.32 -11.76 1.06
C ALA A 121 -11.28 -10.70 0.46
N GLN A 122 -11.77 -10.89 -0.77
CA GLN A 122 -12.65 -9.92 -1.46
C GLN A 122 -14.13 -10.03 -1.08
N ILE A 123 -14.54 -11.08 -0.38
CA ILE A 123 -15.95 -11.36 -0.06
C ILE A 123 -16.29 -11.18 1.43
N GLY A 124 -15.38 -10.57 2.20
CA GLY A 124 -15.50 -10.34 3.65
C GLY A 124 -15.60 -8.88 4.04
#